data_AF-A0A3A8GK54-F1
#
_entry.id   AF-A0A3A8GK54-F1
#
_cell.length_a   1.000
_cell.length_b   1.000
_cell.length_c   1.000
_cell.angle_alpha   90.00
_cell.angle_beta   90.00
_cell.angle_gamma   90.00
#
_symmetry.space_group_name_H-M   'P 1'
#
loop_
_entity.id
_entity.type
_entity.pdbx_description
1 polymer ?
#
loop_
_entity_poly.entity_id
_entity_poly.type
_entity_poly.pdbx_seq_one_letter_code
_entity_poly.pdbx_strand_id
1 'polypeptide(L)'
;MALGRGRPVTYNARVARRETVGEKRQRAVSVLDGLEAAMPDARIELDYRTPLELLVAVILSAQCTDKRVNLVTPALFARFPDAPAYARVEPTDVEPFIRTCGLYRAKAKNIVATARALVAEHGGQVPLTRDTLAELPGVGLKTAGVVCIHLGGDAAFPVDTHVKRLAYRLGFTTHEDPDKVEKDLQALLPRERWTLGHQLLVWHGRRTCFARSPDCGSCVVADRCPKKGVRATAKA
;
A
#
# COMPACT_ATOMS: atom_id res chain seq x y z
N MET A 1 -33.21 -9.50 -21.84
CA MET A 1 -32.28 -8.36 -21.76
C MET A 1 -30.91 -8.81 -22.24
N ALA A 2 -30.42 -8.22 -23.33
CA ALA A 2 -29.25 -8.66 -24.06
C ALA A 2 -27.95 -8.56 -23.24
N LEU A 3 -27.18 -9.65 -23.23
CA LEU A 3 -25.79 -9.69 -22.76
C LEU A 3 -24.95 -8.76 -23.66
N GLY A 4 -24.68 -7.55 -23.16
CA GLY A 4 -23.87 -6.56 -23.85
C GLY A 4 -22.47 -7.09 -24.16
N ARG A 5 -22.12 -7.11 -25.45
CA ARG A 5 -20.79 -7.47 -25.97
C ARG A 5 -19.71 -6.66 -25.23
N GLY A 6 -18.91 -7.32 -24.41
CA GLY A 6 -17.81 -6.68 -23.67
C GLY A 6 -16.80 -6.07 -24.64
N ARG A 7 -16.41 -4.80 -24.40
CA ARG A 7 -15.37 -4.12 -25.19
C ARG A 7 -14.07 -4.96 -25.22
N PRO A 8 -13.37 -5.04 -26.36
CA PRO A 8 -12.15 -5.84 -26.47
C PRO A 8 -11.07 -5.35 -25.50
N VAL A 9 -10.35 -6.30 -24.90
CA VAL A 9 -9.17 -6.04 -24.05
C VAL A 9 -8.06 -5.54 -24.95
N THR A 10 -7.47 -4.39 -24.64
CA THR A 10 -6.37 -3.84 -25.43
C THR A 10 -5.06 -4.43 -24.92
N TYR A 11 -4.45 -5.33 -25.70
CA TYR A 11 -3.06 -5.70 -25.49
C TYR A 11 -2.16 -4.67 -26.19
N ASN A 12 -1.15 -4.16 -25.49
CA ASN A 12 -0.19 -3.25 -26.11
C ASN A 12 0.73 -4.00 -27.06
N ALA A 13 0.57 -3.79 -28.37
CA ALA A 13 1.38 -4.42 -29.41
C ALA A 13 2.88 -4.09 -29.33
N ARG A 14 3.28 -3.04 -28.59
CA ARG A 14 4.68 -2.67 -28.36
C ARG A 14 5.38 -3.53 -27.30
N VAL A 15 4.63 -4.31 -26.52
CA VAL A 15 5.20 -5.26 -25.56
C VAL A 15 5.18 -6.66 -26.17
N ALA A 16 6.27 -7.41 -25.98
CA ALA A 16 6.37 -8.77 -26.48
C ALA A 16 5.31 -9.67 -25.84
N ARG A 17 4.61 -10.46 -26.66
CA ARG A 17 3.56 -11.41 -26.21
C ARG A 17 4.11 -12.50 -25.28
N ARG A 18 5.40 -12.80 -25.39
CA ARG A 18 6.15 -13.69 -24.51
C ARG A 18 7.47 -13.00 -24.16
N GLU A 19 7.79 -12.95 -22.88
CA GLU A 19 9.04 -12.43 -22.34
C GLU A 19 9.72 -13.58 -21.58
N THR A 20 11.04 -13.68 -21.70
CA THR A 20 11.86 -14.44 -20.76
C THR A 20 11.80 -13.82 -19.37
N VAL A 21 12.23 -14.56 -18.35
CA VAL A 21 12.33 -14.04 -16.97
C VAL A 21 13.25 -12.81 -16.92
N GLY A 22 14.35 -12.83 -17.66
CA GLY A 22 15.30 -11.71 -17.72
C GLY A 22 14.71 -10.45 -18.34
N GLU A 23 14.06 -10.57 -19.50
CA GLU A 23 13.38 -9.44 -20.17
C GLU A 23 12.29 -8.83 -19.28
N LYS A 24 11.50 -9.68 -18.61
CA LYS A 24 10.45 -9.23 -17.70
C LYS A 24 11.02 -8.45 -16.51
N ARG A 25 12.15 -8.90 -15.93
CA ARG A 25 12.88 -8.18 -14.87
C ARG A 25 13.37 -6.82 -15.36
N GLN A 26 14.01 -6.78 -16.52
CA GLN A 26 14.49 -5.52 -17.12
C GLN A 26 13.35 -4.54 -17.38
N ARG A 27 12.22 -5.02 -17.90
CA ARG A 27 11.03 -4.19 -18.10
C ARG A 27 10.44 -3.70 -16.78
N ALA A 28 10.40 -4.54 -15.75
CA ALA A 28 9.90 -4.13 -14.44
C ALA A 28 10.73 -3.00 -13.83
N VAL A 29 12.06 -3.10 -13.91
CA VAL A 29 12.99 -2.03 -13.51
C VAL A 29 12.73 -0.77 -14.33
N SER A 30 12.69 -0.88 -15.67
CA SER A 30 12.44 0.27 -16.54
C SER A 30 11.09 0.96 -16.30
N VAL A 31 10.06 0.19 -15.93
CA VAL A 31 8.77 0.74 -15.49
C VAL A 31 8.93 1.53 -14.20
N LEU A 32 9.62 1.00 -13.19
CA LEU A 32 9.84 1.74 -11.95
C LEU A 32 10.67 3.01 -12.20
N ASP A 33 11.71 2.95 -13.03
CA ASP A 33 12.53 4.12 -13.38
C ASP A 33 11.70 5.23 -14.04
N GLY A 34 10.80 4.86 -14.96
CA GLY A 34 9.88 5.82 -15.59
C GLY A 34 8.86 6.42 -14.61
N LEU A 35 8.36 5.62 -13.65
CA LEU A 35 7.48 6.12 -12.60
C LEU A 35 8.21 7.03 -11.62
N GLU A 36 9.44 6.68 -11.24
CA GLU A 36 10.29 7.43 -10.33
C GLU A 36 10.66 8.79 -10.90
N ALA A 37 11.08 8.84 -12.18
CA ALA A 37 11.35 10.10 -12.87
C ALA A 37 10.13 11.03 -12.96
N ALA A 38 8.92 10.46 -13.08
CA ALA A 38 7.68 11.23 -13.15
C ALA A 38 7.12 11.62 -11.78
N MET A 39 7.51 10.93 -10.72
CA MET A 39 7.02 11.11 -9.35
C MET A 39 8.18 11.01 -8.35
N PRO A 40 9.16 11.94 -8.40
CA PRO A 40 10.36 11.86 -7.56
C PRO A 40 10.05 11.96 -6.07
N ASP A 41 8.92 12.58 -5.71
CA ASP A 41 8.47 12.77 -4.33
C ASP A 41 7.67 11.57 -3.77
N ALA A 42 7.57 10.46 -4.51
CA ALA A 42 6.77 9.32 -4.12
C ALA A 42 7.23 8.73 -2.79
N ARG A 43 6.36 8.88 -1.78
CA ARG A 43 6.57 8.40 -0.41
C ARG A 43 5.22 7.98 0.18
N ILE A 44 5.25 7.35 1.35
CA ILE A 44 4.02 7.11 2.10
C ILE A 44 3.34 8.45 2.39
N GLU A 45 2.04 8.54 2.11
CA GLU A 45 1.27 9.79 2.26
C GLU A 45 0.78 10.02 3.70
N LEU A 46 1.06 9.09 4.62
CA LEU A 46 0.74 9.24 6.04
C LEU A 46 1.83 10.06 6.73
N ASP A 47 1.42 11.08 7.48
CA ASP A 47 2.35 11.94 8.22
C ASP A 47 2.70 11.30 9.57
N TYR A 48 3.99 11.12 9.84
CA TYR A 48 4.52 10.57 11.08
C TYR A 48 5.96 11.03 11.35
N ARG A 49 6.38 10.95 12.61
CA ARG A 49 7.72 11.30 13.11
C ARG A 49 8.37 10.16 13.88
N THR A 50 7.58 9.20 14.37
CA THR A 50 8.05 8.06 15.16
C THR A 50 7.49 6.74 14.62
N PRO A 51 8.14 5.60 14.93
CA PRO A 51 7.59 4.27 14.62
C PRO A 51 6.16 4.04 15.11
N LEU A 52 5.84 4.53 16.32
CA LEU A 52 4.51 4.41 16.89
C LEU A 52 3.49 5.26 16.12
N GLU A 53 3.84 6.49 15.78
CA GLU A 53 2.98 7.37 14.97
C GLU A 53 2.64 6.70 13.63
N LEU A 54 3.64 6.10 12.95
CA LEU A 54 3.39 5.35 11.73
C LEU A 54 2.44 4.18 11.97
N LEU A 55 2.71 3.33 12.96
CA LEU A 55 1.86 2.17 13.26
C LEU A 55 0.40 2.57 13.49
N VAL A 56 0.17 3.59 14.31
CA VAL A 56 -1.18 4.12 14.58
C VAL A 56 -1.81 4.69 13.30
N ALA A 57 -1.07 5.46 12.51
CA ALA A 57 -1.55 6.00 11.24
C ALA A 57 -1.94 4.89 10.25
N VAL A 58 -1.17 3.81 10.13
CA VAL A 58 -1.51 2.68 9.26
C VAL A 58 -2.76 1.96 9.76
N ILE A 59 -2.92 1.74 11.07
CA ILE A 59 -4.15 1.16 11.65
C ILE A 59 -5.36 2.06 11.30
N LEU A 60 -5.22 3.38 11.42
CA LEU A 60 -6.27 4.33 11.07
C LEU A 60 -6.59 4.36 9.56
N SER A 61 -5.60 4.14 8.70
CA SER A 61 -5.74 4.15 7.24
C SER A 61 -6.60 3.01 6.70
N ALA A 62 -6.81 1.93 7.48
CA ALA A 62 -7.67 0.83 7.06
C ALA A 62 -9.09 1.34 6.75
N GLN A 63 -9.49 1.27 5.48
CA GLN A 63 -10.76 1.84 4.98
C GLN A 63 -10.95 3.33 5.34
N CYS A 64 -9.85 4.09 5.35
CA CYS A 64 -9.85 5.54 5.54
C CYS A 64 -8.90 6.17 4.51
N THR A 65 -9.10 7.44 4.19
CA THR A 65 -8.17 8.15 3.29
C THR A 65 -7.01 8.70 4.09
N ASP A 66 -5.80 8.69 3.51
CA ASP A 66 -4.60 9.25 4.17
C ASP A 66 -4.82 10.72 4.54
N LYS A 67 -5.47 11.51 3.68
CA LYS A 67 -5.88 12.89 3.98
C LYS A 67 -6.72 13.01 5.26
N ARG A 68 -7.66 12.08 5.49
CA ARG A 68 -8.49 12.07 6.71
C ARG A 68 -7.67 11.67 7.93
N VAL A 69 -6.77 10.69 7.78
CA VAL A 69 -5.86 10.28 8.84
C VAL A 69 -4.96 11.45 9.26
N ASN A 70 -4.29 12.10 8.31
CA ASN A 70 -3.39 13.22 8.57
C ASN A 70 -4.10 14.46 9.17
N LEU A 71 -5.41 14.59 8.97
CA LEU A 71 -6.20 15.64 9.62
C LEU A 71 -6.38 15.38 11.13
N VAL A 72 -6.53 14.11 11.53
CA VAL A 72 -6.86 13.75 12.92
C VAL A 72 -5.64 13.40 13.76
N THR A 73 -4.57 12.90 13.13
CA THR A 73 -3.38 12.43 13.85
C THR A 73 -2.62 13.52 14.61
N PRO A 74 -2.53 14.80 14.20
CA PRO A 74 -1.76 15.79 14.96
C PRO A 74 -2.25 15.97 16.40
N ALA A 75 -3.57 16.09 16.59
CA ALA A 75 -4.17 16.23 17.92
C ALA A 75 -4.09 14.91 18.72
N LEU A 76 -4.28 13.77 18.04
CA LEU A 76 -4.15 12.45 18.65
C LEU A 76 -2.73 12.21 19.17
N PHE A 77 -1.71 12.46 18.35
CA PHE A 77 -0.30 12.23 18.67
C PHE A 77 0.20 13.20 19.74
N ALA A 78 -0.29 14.44 19.76
CA ALA A 78 0.00 15.37 20.85
C ALA A 78 -0.56 14.89 22.20
N ARG A 79 -1.76 14.28 22.20
CA ARG A 79 -2.39 13.77 23.42
C ARG A 79 -1.78 12.45 23.90
N PHE A 80 -1.31 11.62 22.97
CA PHE A 80 -0.78 10.28 23.22
C PHE A 80 0.55 10.10 22.47
N PRO A 81 1.66 10.61 23.04
CA PRO A 81 2.96 10.67 22.34
C PRO A 81 3.70 9.32 22.29
N ASP A 82 3.38 8.38 23.17
CA ASP A 82 4.06 7.09 23.30
C ASP A 82 3.10 5.94 23.64
N ALA A 83 3.61 4.69 23.58
CA ALA A 83 2.80 3.50 23.84
C ALA A 83 2.25 3.47 25.28
N PRO A 84 3.02 3.81 26.34
CA PRO A 84 2.47 3.96 27.69
C PRO A 84 1.28 4.93 27.79
N ALA A 85 1.30 6.05 27.07
CA ALA A 85 0.20 7.02 27.08
C ALA A 85 -1.10 6.44 26.50
N TYR A 86 -1.01 5.67 25.41
CA TYR A 86 -2.17 4.93 24.88
C TYR A 86 -2.60 3.77 25.77
N ALA A 87 -1.65 3.05 26.37
CA ALA A 87 -1.94 1.82 27.13
C ALA A 87 -2.76 2.07 28.40
N ARG A 88 -2.63 3.28 28.99
CA ARG A 88 -3.27 3.68 30.26
C ARG A 88 -4.68 4.25 30.12
N VAL A 89 -5.17 4.44 28.90
CA VAL A 89 -6.51 4.99 28.65
C VAL A 89 -7.46 3.92 28.13
N GLU A 90 -8.75 4.23 28.14
CA GLU A 90 -9.77 3.39 27.53
C GLU A 90 -10.00 3.80 26.06
N PRO A 91 -10.51 2.89 25.21
CA PRO A 91 -10.81 3.23 23.81
C PRO A 91 -11.68 4.48 23.67
N THR A 92 -12.62 4.70 24.60
CA THR A 92 -13.51 5.87 24.64
C THR A 92 -12.78 7.20 24.78
N ASP A 93 -11.55 7.21 25.30
CA ASP A 93 -10.70 8.42 25.38
C ASP A 93 -10.05 8.75 24.04
N VAL A 94 -9.82 7.74 23.19
CA VAL A 94 -9.23 7.87 21.85
C VAL A 94 -10.31 8.22 20.81
N GLU A 95 -11.53 7.69 20.98
CA GLU A 95 -12.63 7.87 20.03
C GLU A 95 -12.86 9.32 19.58
N PRO A 96 -12.90 10.35 20.45
CA PRO A 96 -13.16 11.75 20.07
C PRO A 96 -12.21 12.28 18.99
N PHE A 97 -10.94 11.85 19.02
CA PHE A 97 -9.93 12.29 18.06
C PHE A 97 -10.16 11.69 16.68
N ILE A 98 -10.68 10.46 16.62
CA ILE A 98 -10.74 9.67 15.38
C ILE A 98 -12.17 9.38 14.91
N ARG A 99 -13.21 10.03 15.47
CA ARG A 99 -14.62 9.80 15.11
C ARG A 99 -14.90 9.94 13.61
N THR A 100 -14.12 10.77 12.92
CA THR A 100 -14.27 11.01 11.49
C THR A 100 -13.56 9.97 10.61
N CYS A 101 -12.81 9.05 11.22
CA CYS A 101 -12.31 7.85 10.55
C CYS A 101 -13.41 6.77 10.56
N GLY A 102 -13.63 6.10 9.43
CA GLY A 102 -14.55 4.95 9.39
C GLY A 102 -14.11 3.86 10.37
N LEU A 103 -15.07 3.14 10.96
CA LEU A 103 -14.83 2.06 11.95
C LEU A 103 -14.09 2.53 13.23
N TYR A 104 -14.23 3.80 13.62
CA TYR A 104 -13.44 4.42 14.69
C TYR A 104 -13.47 3.66 16.03
N ARG A 105 -14.60 3.07 16.43
CA ARG A 105 -14.69 2.30 17.70
C ARG A 105 -13.76 1.07 17.70
N ALA A 106 -13.80 0.30 16.61
CA ALA A 106 -12.90 -0.84 16.44
C ALA A 106 -11.44 -0.40 16.35
N LYS A 107 -11.17 0.72 15.66
CA LYS A 107 -9.82 1.30 15.58
C LYS A 107 -9.30 1.77 16.92
N ALA A 108 -10.10 2.47 17.72
CA ALA A 108 -9.73 2.92 19.06
C ALA A 108 -9.38 1.72 19.95
N LYS A 109 -10.23 0.68 19.93
CA LYS A 109 -9.98 -0.57 20.64
C LYS A 109 -8.65 -1.20 20.22
N ASN A 110 -8.40 -1.30 18.92
CA ASN A 110 -7.17 -1.88 18.40
C ASN A 110 -5.94 -1.04 18.79
N ILE A 111 -5.97 0.29 18.64
CA ILE A 111 -4.85 1.17 19.02
C ILE A 111 -4.47 1.00 20.49
N VAL A 112 -5.46 1.03 21.39
CA VAL A 112 -5.21 0.85 22.83
C VAL A 112 -4.69 -0.56 23.12
N ALA A 113 -5.28 -1.59 22.51
CA ALA A 113 -4.82 -2.98 22.69
C ALA A 113 -3.41 -3.20 22.13
N THR A 114 -3.10 -2.66 20.95
CA THR A 114 -1.75 -2.65 20.37
C THR A 114 -0.77 -1.99 21.33
N ALA A 115 -1.09 -0.81 21.86
CA ALA A 115 -0.21 -0.10 22.80
C ALA A 115 0.04 -0.89 24.09
N ARG A 116 -1.00 -1.56 24.63
CA ARG A 116 -0.86 -2.45 25.79
C ARG A 116 0.08 -3.63 25.49
N ALA A 117 -0.07 -4.28 24.33
CA ALA A 117 0.82 -5.35 23.89
C ALA A 117 2.27 -4.85 23.72
N LEU A 118 2.47 -3.69 23.08
CA LEU A 118 3.80 -3.09 22.94
C LEU A 118 4.47 -2.84 24.30
N VAL A 119 3.74 -2.32 25.28
CA VAL A 119 4.29 -2.09 26.63
C VAL A 119 4.62 -3.40 27.33
N ALA A 120 3.73 -4.40 27.27
CA ALA A 120 3.88 -5.66 27.97
C ALA A 120 4.98 -6.56 27.39
N GLU A 121 5.09 -6.61 26.05
CA GLU A 121 5.89 -7.63 25.35
C GLU A 121 7.12 -7.04 24.65
N HIS A 122 7.13 -5.72 24.40
CA HIS A 122 8.16 -5.05 23.59
C HIS A 122 8.74 -3.78 24.25
N GLY A 123 8.51 -3.58 25.55
CA GLY A 123 9.04 -2.42 26.28
C GLY A 123 8.56 -1.06 25.74
N GLY A 124 7.40 -1.03 25.09
CA GLY A 124 6.81 0.15 24.46
C GLY A 124 7.37 0.49 23.07
N GLN A 125 8.26 -0.33 22.51
CA GLN A 125 8.88 -0.11 21.20
C GLN A 125 8.15 -0.89 20.10
N VAL A 126 8.03 -0.29 18.92
CA VAL A 126 7.45 -0.95 17.74
C VAL A 126 8.47 -1.94 17.16
N PRO A 127 8.17 -3.25 17.10
CA PRO A 127 9.09 -4.22 16.53
C PRO A 127 9.27 -4.01 15.02
N LEU A 128 10.44 -4.40 14.51
CA LEU A 128 10.78 -4.27 13.08
C LEU A 128 10.55 -5.57 12.29
N THR A 129 10.15 -6.64 12.98
CA THR A 129 9.84 -7.94 12.38
C THR A 129 8.39 -8.00 11.94
N ARG A 130 8.13 -8.44 10.71
CA ARG A 130 6.76 -8.44 10.15
C ARG A 130 5.83 -9.38 10.92
N ASP A 131 6.31 -10.57 11.25
CA ASP A 131 5.49 -11.58 11.93
C ASP A 131 5.12 -11.11 13.35
N THR A 132 6.09 -10.58 14.10
CA THR A 132 5.84 -9.98 15.42
C THR A 132 4.87 -8.80 15.36
N LEU A 133 4.98 -7.93 14.36
CA LEU A 133 3.99 -6.86 14.17
C LEU A 133 2.60 -7.42 13.89
N ALA A 134 2.48 -8.53 13.14
CA ALA A 134 1.20 -9.14 12.78
C ALA A 134 0.53 -9.88 13.95
N GLU A 135 1.25 -10.13 15.04
CA GLU A 135 0.69 -10.65 16.29
C GLU A 135 -0.02 -9.55 17.10
N LEU A 136 0.29 -8.27 16.83
CA LEU A 136 -0.33 -7.15 17.55
C LEU A 136 -1.84 -7.04 17.25
N PRO A 137 -2.67 -6.75 18.26
CA PRO A 137 -4.12 -6.63 18.09
C PRO A 137 -4.51 -5.62 17.00
N GLY A 138 -5.22 -6.07 15.97
CA GLY A 138 -5.69 -5.21 14.87
C GLY A 138 -4.65 -4.92 13.78
N VAL A 139 -3.47 -5.53 13.86
CA VAL A 139 -2.40 -5.43 12.86
C VAL A 139 -2.35 -6.74 12.08
N GLY A 140 -2.86 -6.76 10.85
CA GLY A 140 -2.70 -7.92 9.96
C GLY A 140 -1.36 -7.90 9.22
N LEU A 141 -0.98 -9.02 8.58
CA LEU A 141 0.26 -9.17 7.81
C LEU A 141 0.51 -8.05 6.79
N LYS A 142 -0.53 -7.50 6.16
CA LYS A 142 -0.41 -6.36 5.24
C LYS A 142 -0.05 -5.08 5.98
N THR A 143 -0.71 -4.80 7.11
CA THR A 143 -0.44 -3.62 7.94
C THR A 143 0.98 -3.70 8.48
N ALA A 144 1.36 -4.85 9.03
CA ALA A 144 2.72 -5.13 9.47
C ALA A 144 3.75 -4.90 8.36
N GLY A 145 3.50 -5.44 7.16
CA GLY A 145 4.39 -5.25 6.02
C GLY A 145 4.57 -3.77 5.64
N VAL A 146 3.51 -2.95 5.65
CA VAL A 146 3.61 -1.50 5.38
C VAL A 146 4.48 -0.82 6.44
N VAL A 147 4.27 -1.14 7.72
CA VAL A 147 5.07 -0.56 8.80
C VAL A 147 6.55 -0.97 8.66
N CYS A 148 6.85 -2.26 8.45
CA CYS A 148 8.22 -2.76 8.28
C CYS A 148 8.99 -2.03 7.17
N ILE A 149 8.42 -1.95 5.96
CA ILE A 149 9.15 -1.39 4.80
C ILE A 149 9.49 0.09 4.97
N HIS A 150 8.71 0.81 5.78
CA HIS A 150 8.88 2.24 6.03
C HIS A 150 9.74 2.54 7.26
N LEU A 151 9.92 1.56 8.15
CA LEU A 151 10.82 1.65 9.30
C LEU A 151 12.18 0.97 9.06
N GLY A 152 12.44 0.46 7.86
CA GLY A 152 13.68 -0.25 7.54
C GLY A 152 13.79 -1.62 8.23
N GLY A 153 12.66 -2.24 8.56
CA GLY A 153 12.60 -3.57 9.15
C GLY A 153 12.66 -4.69 8.11
N ASP A 154 11.94 -5.77 8.37
CA ASP A 154 11.90 -6.92 7.48
C ASP A 154 11.51 -6.56 6.04
N ALA A 155 12.10 -7.30 5.11
CA ALA A 155 11.82 -7.13 3.70
C ALA A 155 10.39 -7.60 3.40
N ALA A 156 9.52 -6.66 3.04
CA ALA A 156 8.17 -6.95 2.58
C ALA A 156 7.87 -6.17 1.29
N PHE A 157 6.88 -6.62 0.53
CA PHE A 157 6.30 -5.85 -0.57
C PHE A 157 4.77 -5.92 -0.42
N PRO A 158 4.18 -5.10 0.48
CA PRO A 158 2.77 -5.21 0.82
C PRO A 158 1.88 -5.02 -0.41
N VAL A 159 0.94 -5.95 -0.60
CA VAL A 159 0.03 -5.94 -1.75
C VAL A 159 -1.33 -5.41 -1.33
N ASP A 160 -1.61 -4.15 -1.71
CA ASP A 160 -2.94 -3.56 -1.60
C ASP A 160 -3.72 -3.65 -2.92
N THR A 161 -4.89 -3.01 -2.99
CA THR A 161 -5.72 -3.01 -4.19
C THR A 161 -5.09 -2.27 -5.39
N HIS A 162 -4.19 -1.32 -5.14
CA HIS A 162 -3.44 -0.62 -6.18
C HIS A 162 -2.33 -1.51 -6.71
N VAL A 163 -1.47 -2.01 -5.82
CA VAL A 163 -0.35 -2.89 -6.16
C VAL A 163 -0.84 -4.15 -6.88
N LYS A 164 -1.86 -4.84 -6.34
CA LYS A 164 -2.45 -6.03 -6.98
C LYS A 164 -2.92 -5.73 -8.41
N ARG A 165 -3.68 -4.66 -8.60
CA ARG A 165 -4.22 -4.27 -9.89
C ARG A 165 -3.11 -3.91 -10.89
N LEU A 166 -2.13 -3.13 -10.44
CA LEU A 166 -1.04 -2.67 -11.31
C LEU A 166 -0.10 -3.82 -11.66
N ALA A 167 0.27 -4.67 -10.69
CA ALA A 167 1.08 -5.86 -10.94
C ALA A 167 0.46 -6.74 -12.04
N TYR A 168 -0.87 -6.91 -12.01
CA TYR A 168 -1.58 -7.62 -13.07
C TYR A 168 -1.54 -6.87 -14.41
N ARG A 169 -1.94 -5.59 -14.44
CA ARG A 169 -2.00 -4.77 -15.68
C ARG A 169 -0.63 -4.62 -16.38
N LEU A 170 0.43 -4.48 -15.58
CA LEU A 170 1.83 -4.42 -16.02
C LEU A 170 2.38 -5.81 -16.39
N GLY A 171 1.61 -6.88 -16.17
CA GLY A 171 2.02 -8.25 -16.48
C GLY A 171 3.11 -8.80 -15.57
N PHE A 172 3.32 -8.20 -14.39
CA PHE A 172 4.28 -8.66 -13.38
C PHE A 172 3.83 -9.94 -12.70
N THR A 173 2.51 -10.15 -12.60
CA THR A 173 1.92 -11.38 -12.03
C THR A 173 0.73 -11.84 -12.87
N THR A 174 0.38 -13.12 -12.70
CA THR A 174 -0.91 -13.71 -13.11
C THR A 174 -1.73 -14.17 -11.91
N HIS A 175 -1.20 -14.05 -10.70
CA HIS A 175 -1.86 -14.46 -9.47
C HIS A 175 -2.83 -13.37 -9.00
N GLU A 176 -3.91 -13.82 -8.36
CA GLU A 176 -4.87 -12.93 -7.68
C GLU A 176 -4.65 -12.91 -6.16
N ASP A 177 -4.09 -13.98 -5.62
CA ASP A 177 -3.79 -14.10 -4.20
C ASP A 177 -2.68 -13.11 -3.79
N PRO A 178 -2.91 -12.21 -2.80
CA PRO A 178 -1.94 -11.18 -2.43
C PRO A 178 -0.56 -11.72 -2.05
N ASP A 179 -0.48 -12.86 -1.37
CA ASP A 179 0.79 -13.45 -0.91
C ASP A 179 1.60 -13.97 -2.10
N LYS A 180 0.93 -14.58 -3.09
CA LYS A 180 1.57 -14.97 -4.34
C LYS A 180 2.01 -13.75 -5.18
N VAL A 181 1.21 -12.68 -5.20
CA VAL A 181 1.59 -11.44 -5.88
C VAL A 181 2.82 -10.79 -5.23
N GLU A 182 2.89 -10.79 -3.90
CA GLU A 182 4.05 -10.30 -3.15
C GLU A 182 5.32 -11.06 -3.56
N LYS A 183 5.25 -12.40 -3.55
CA LYS A 183 6.37 -13.27 -3.98
C LYS A 183 6.81 -13.01 -5.42
N ASP A 184 5.87 -12.83 -6.35
CA ASP A 184 6.19 -12.49 -7.74
C ASP A 184 6.94 -11.16 -7.85
N LEU A 185 6.50 -10.13 -7.11
CA LEU A 185 7.13 -8.81 -7.12
C LEU A 185 8.53 -8.85 -6.49
N GLN A 186 8.69 -9.57 -5.38
CA GLN A 186 9.97 -9.79 -4.72
C GLN A 186 10.97 -10.55 -5.62
N ALA A 187 10.50 -11.56 -6.37
CA ALA A 187 11.33 -12.29 -7.31
C ALA A 187 11.67 -11.48 -8.58
N LEU A 188 10.89 -10.45 -8.88
CA LEU A 188 11.02 -9.63 -10.09
C LEU A 188 11.90 -8.39 -9.90
N LEU A 189 11.85 -7.77 -8.71
CA LEU A 189 12.49 -6.50 -8.42
C LEU A 189 13.68 -6.67 -7.45
N PRO A 190 14.77 -5.89 -7.62
CA PRO A 190 15.85 -5.84 -6.64
C PRO A 190 15.31 -5.39 -5.27
N ARG A 191 15.86 -5.94 -4.18
CA ARG A 191 15.38 -5.69 -2.81
C ARG A 191 15.40 -4.21 -2.45
N GLU A 192 16.42 -3.50 -2.92
CA GLU A 192 16.65 -2.08 -2.70
C GLU A 192 15.54 -1.22 -3.32
N ARG A 193 14.81 -1.75 -4.31
CA ARG A 193 13.70 -1.07 -4.98
C ARG A 193 12.34 -1.36 -4.35
N TRP A 194 12.23 -2.20 -3.31
CA TRP A 194 10.92 -2.66 -2.82
C TRP A 194 10.10 -1.55 -2.18
N THR A 195 10.66 -0.78 -1.24
CA THR A 195 9.93 0.31 -0.56
C THR A 195 9.49 1.39 -1.54
N LEU A 196 10.42 1.87 -2.38
CA LEU A 196 10.10 2.88 -3.39
C LEU A 196 9.15 2.33 -4.45
N GLY A 197 9.37 1.11 -4.94
CA GLY A 197 8.51 0.44 -5.90
C GLY A 197 7.08 0.27 -5.40
N HIS A 198 6.89 -0.10 -4.13
CA HIS A 198 5.59 -0.14 -3.49
C HIS A 198 4.90 1.23 -3.56
N GLN A 199 5.59 2.30 -3.16
CA GLN A 199 5.03 3.66 -3.19
C GLN A 199 4.72 4.14 -4.60
N LEU A 200 5.61 3.90 -5.57
CA LEU A 200 5.39 4.26 -6.97
C LEU A 200 4.16 3.56 -7.55
N LEU A 201 3.95 2.28 -7.24
CA LEU A 201 2.75 1.55 -7.68
C LEU A 201 1.48 2.08 -7.02
N VAL A 202 1.51 2.39 -5.71
CA VAL A 202 0.37 3.00 -5.02
C VAL A 202 0.04 4.36 -5.64
N TRP A 203 1.04 5.23 -5.81
CA TRP A 203 0.89 6.56 -6.39
C TRP A 203 0.36 6.52 -7.82
N HIS A 204 0.98 5.70 -8.68
CA HIS A 204 0.53 5.53 -10.06
C HIS A 204 -0.91 5.00 -10.12
N GLY A 205 -1.25 4.05 -9.24
CA GLY A 205 -2.59 3.51 -9.15
C GLY A 205 -3.64 4.49 -8.66
N ARG A 206 -3.25 5.49 -7.85
CA ARG A 206 -4.14 6.55 -7.35
C ARG A 206 -4.30 7.71 -8.32
N ARG A 207 -3.28 8.02 -9.13
CA ARG A 207 -3.21 9.26 -9.94
C ARG A 207 -3.37 9.05 -11.44
N THR A 208 -3.09 7.85 -11.97
CA THR A 208 -3.08 7.61 -13.42
C THR A 208 -3.79 6.31 -13.79
N CYS A 209 -3.40 5.18 -13.18
CA CYS A 209 -3.92 3.86 -13.51
C CYS A 209 -5.18 3.52 -12.69
N PHE A 210 -6.22 4.36 -12.81
CA PHE A 210 -7.48 4.22 -12.09
C PHE A 210 -8.16 2.87 -12.33
N ALA A 211 -8.93 2.38 -11.34
CA ALA A 211 -9.53 1.06 -11.39
C ALA A 211 -10.52 0.90 -12.56
N ARG A 212 -11.42 1.87 -12.78
CA ARG A 212 -12.47 1.81 -13.80
C ARG A 212 -12.03 2.35 -15.17
N SER A 213 -11.37 3.51 -15.19
CA SER A 213 -10.97 4.19 -16.43
C SER A 213 -9.53 4.71 -16.28
N PRO A 214 -8.50 3.85 -16.49
CA PRO A 214 -7.12 4.30 -16.39
C PRO A 214 -6.79 5.31 -17.50
N ASP A 215 -6.04 6.35 -17.16
CA ASP A 215 -5.54 7.32 -18.12
C ASP A 215 -4.30 6.77 -18.83
N CYS A 216 -4.53 5.82 -19.75
CA CYS A 216 -3.45 5.25 -20.55
C CYS A 216 -2.87 6.23 -21.58
N GLY A 217 -3.54 7.35 -21.87
CA GLY A 217 -3.07 8.37 -22.81
C GLY A 217 -1.93 9.20 -22.21
N SER A 218 -2.07 9.58 -20.94
CA SER A 218 -1.06 10.34 -20.20
C SER A 218 -0.10 9.47 -19.37
N CYS A 219 -0.20 8.14 -19.48
CA CYS A 219 0.61 7.23 -18.66
C CYS A 219 2.06 7.15 -19.17
N VAL A 220 3.00 7.58 -18.31
CA VAL A 220 4.44 7.66 -18.60
C VAL A 220 5.12 6.31 -18.88
N VAL A 221 4.48 5.20 -18.49
CA VAL A 221 4.95 3.83 -18.75
C VAL A 221 4.03 3.07 -19.71
N ALA A 222 3.16 3.78 -20.45
CA ALA A 222 2.17 3.17 -21.33
C ALA A 222 2.80 2.30 -22.43
N ASP A 223 3.98 2.68 -22.92
CA ASP A 223 4.77 1.98 -23.94
C ASP A 223 5.31 0.63 -23.45
N ARG A 224 5.67 0.54 -22.16
CA ARG A 224 6.18 -0.66 -21.46
C ARG A 224 5.08 -1.48 -20.78
N CYS A 225 3.83 -1.00 -20.82
CA CYS A 225 2.70 -1.64 -20.16
C CYS A 225 1.98 -2.60 -21.13
N PRO A 226 1.85 -3.91 -20.82
CA PRO A 226 1.04 -4.84 -21.60
C PRO A 226 -0.45 -4.53 -21.60
N LYS A 227 -0.93 -3.71 -20.65
CA LYS A 227 -2.34 -3.33 -20.46
C LYS A 227 -3.27 -4.53 -20.21
N LYS A 228 -2.79 -5.56 -19.51
CA LYS A 228 -3.59 -6.77 -19.23
C LYS A 228 -4.89 -6.42 -18.48
N GLY A 229 -6.02 -6.90 -18.98
CA GLY A 229 -7.33 -6.63 -18.39
C GLY A 229 -7.80 -5.17 -18.46
N VAL A 230 -7.10 -4.29 -19.19
CA VAL A 230 -7.55 -2.93 -19.46
C VAL A 230 -8.49 -2.95 -20.67
N ARG A 231 -9.68 -2.39 -20.49
CA ARG A 231 -10.65 -2.23 -21.58
C ARG A 231 -10.34 -0.95 -22.34
N ALA A 232 -10.56 -0.95 -23.66
CA ALA A 232 -10.46 0.27 -24.46
C ALA A 232 -11.40 1.36 -23.90
N THR A 233 -10.85 2.55 -23.64
CA THR A 233 -11.66 3.75 -23.49
C THR A 233 -12.38 3.99 -24.83
N ALA A 234 -13.65 4.40 -24.78
CA ALA A 234 -14.29 4.88 -26.00
C ALA A 234 -13.48 6.08 -26.48
N LYS A 235 -13.14 6.12 -27.77
CA LYS A 235 -12.69 7.37 -28.38
C LYS A 235 -13.77 8.42 -28.06
N ALA A 236 -13.36 9.52 -27.41
CA ALA A 236 -14.16 10.72 -27.37
C ALA A 236 -14.29 11.28 -28.79
#